data_AF-B7IZ65-F1
#
_entry.id   AF-B7IZ65-F1
#
_cell.length_a   1.000
_cell.length_b   1.000
_cell.length_c   1.000
_cell.angle_alpha   90.00
_cell.angle_beta   90.00
_cell.angle_gamma   90.00
#
_symmetry.space_group_name_H-M   'P 1'
#
loop_
_entity.id
_entity.type
_entity.pdbx_description
1 polymer ?
#
loop_
_entity_poly.entity_id
_entity_poly.type
_entity_poly.pdbx_seq_one_letter_code
_entity_poly.pdbx_strand_id
1 'polypeptide(L)'
;MKRIESVEKIIEKSFDEKGINKFMAKVNINSVGNIDFLPKGQLINKTLSAIKRKYHSLLKECKTIDDVQKILNTIPMKKIEKSIEIEEISEQTFVECDKEYMSKLLYLVLKIKEGKGTRSDYYPKIKELLPLIIRKTILKEGKEESSEFLTVAKVNVPPTVEYNTKLGCRKNHYLIGRSKDKFSIRSLAAEMASMFLLSVINEYTIKNTQVFEFKMINKYVENYYCKDTKVLRVPKNEKDASLVINQINRFYKELIVEDYKKCEDEQLNNIVGKLKLEIVNGKVININTNEILRLMIKEFILESEQIHIKSKRYHDSLTAYAKSFQEKKHITKEHQFVMKNNVFLKRFSSVELDNIVDLKEFRELEDEFIKLSSEVYIPNSIEKNISFKIKRILHHKASGLFYPKPIGCLIIDRGGISSFLHELGHLIDFEEEENQLSESIEFKAVYDLYRRNLVNKVGNIKDYKKFKIGEKPLSYYLEKAEVFARSFEVYYGILKGVNNSLLKSHNDYMNRQEYPIDDEEYMNMVRNYFERILKNKHIKSIKEELNLKIVKKNRLLPSSDIIITNESFRGKMVQLSLFDELA
;
A
#
# COMPACT_ATOMS: atom_id res chain seq x y z
N MET A 1 22.24 22.96 0.44
CA MET A 1 21.57 21.69 0.11
C MET A 1 20.93 21.18 1.40
N LYS A 2 19.58 21.03 1.47
CA LYS A 2 18.93 20.48 2.69
C LYS A 2 19.47 19.07 2.94
N ARG A 3 19.77 18.73 4.20
CA ARG A 3 20.21 17.38 4.58
C ARG A 3 19.11 16.39 4.18
N ILE A 4 19.44 15.43 3.32
CA ILE A 4 18.50 14.37 2.92
C ILE A 4 18.21 13.54 4.17
N GLU A 5 16.93 13.41 4.51
CA GLU A 5 16.49 12.58 5.63
C GLU A 5 16.80 11.11 5.37
N SER A 6 17.08 10.32 6.42
CA SER A 6 17.29 8.88 6.25
C SER A 6 15.99 8.19 5.80
N VAL A 7 16.12 7.10 5.04
CA VAL A 7 14.98 6.27 4.60
C VAL A 7 14.07 5.88 5.78
N GLU A 8 14.66 5.53 6.94
CA GLU A 8 13.91 5.17 8.14
C GLU A 8 13.01 6.31 8.64
N LYS A 9 13.50 7.56 8.66
CA LYS A 9 12.69 8.72 9.06
C LYS A 9 11.55 9.00 8.08
N ILE A 10 11.80 8.82 6.78
CA ILE A 10 10.78 8.97 5.73
C ILE A 10 9.69 7.91 5.94
N ILE A 11 10.06 6.65 6.20
CA ILE A 11 9.11 5.57 6.51
C ILE A 11 8.31 5.89 7.77
N GLU A 12 8.97 6.29 8.87
CA GLU A 12 8.31 6.60 10.13
C GLU A 12 7.28 7.73 9.98
N LYS A 13 7.58 8.76 9.18
CA LYS A 13 6.65 9.84 8.86
C LYS A 13 5.44 9.34 8.07
N SER A 14 5.66 8.56 7.01
CA SER A 14 4.57 7.99 6.20
C SER A 14 3.72 7.00 7.00
N PHE A 15 4.31 6.27 7.95
CA PHE A 15 3.60 5.39 8.88
C PHE A 15 2.65 6.19 9.78
N ASP A 16 3.11 7.28 10.39
CA ASP A 16 2.26 8.15 11.20
C ASP A 16 1.06 8.70 10.39
N GLU A 17 1.31 9.17 9.16
CA GLU A 17 0.28 9.69 8.26
C GLU A 17 -0.81 8.65 7.97
N LYS A 18 -0.43 7.38 7.83
CA LYS A 18 -1.33 6.25 7.57
C LYS A 18 -1.86 5.56 8.83
N GLY A 19 -1.52 6.04 10.03
CA GLY A 19 -1.98 5.45 11.30
C GLY A 19 -1.32 4.11 11.62
N ILE A 20 -0.11 3.89 11.12
CA ILE A 20 0.74 2.73 11.41
C ILE A 20 1.78 3.17 12.45
N ASN A 21 1.93 2.41 13.53
CA ASN A 21 2.89 2.78 14.58
C ASN A 21 4.34 2.70 14.06
N LYS A 22 5.16 3.72 14.33
CA LYS A 22 6.59 3.82 13.91
C LYS A 22 7.43 2.60 14.22
N PHE A 23 7.13 1.87 15.29
CA PHE A 23 7.84 0.64 15.63
C PHE A 23 7.82 -0.37 14.46
N MET A 24 6.76 -0.37 13.66
CA MET A 24 6.64 -1.21 12.47
C MET A 24 7.73 -0.93 11.43
N ALA A 25 8.31 0.28 11.38
CA ALA A 25 9.37 0.61 10.42
C ALA A 25 10.61 -0.28 10.61
N LYS A 26 10.74 -0.85 11.82
CA LYS A 26 11.82 -1.74 12.25
C LYS A 26 11.42 -3.22 12.20
N VAL A 27 10.23 -3.54 11.70
CA VAL A 27 9.67 -4.90 11.63
C VAL A 27 9.63 -5.34 10.17
N ASN A 28 10.47 -6.31 9.81
CA ASN A 28 10.43 -6.89 8.47
C ASN A 28 9.44 -8.08 8.42
N ILE A 29 8.30 -7.86 7.78
CA ILE A 29 7.34 -8.90 7.44
C ILE A 29 7.67 -9.39 6.02
N ASN A 30 8.55 -10.40 5.92
CA ASN A 30 8.91 -11.07 4.66
C ASN A 30 7.70 -11.83 4.06
N SER A 31 6.64 -11.13 3.65
CA SER A 31 5.40 -11.71 3.13
C SER A 31 4.91 -11.07 1.84
N VAL A 32 5.65 -10.12 1.27
CA VAL A 32 5.08 -9.41 0.13
C VAL A 32 5.21 -10.22 -1.12
N GLY A 33 4.04 -10.28 -1.74
CA GLY A 33 3.86 -10.78 -3.06
C GLY A 33 3.17 -12.13 -3.06
N ASN A 34 3.43 -12.92 -2.02
CA ASN A 34 2.61 -14.08 -1.75
C ASN A 34 1.40 -13.83 -0.86
N ILE A 35 1.19 -12.58 -0.41
CA ILE A 35 0.09 -12.23 0.50
C ILE A 35 -1.28 -12.67 0.00
N ASP A 36 -1.49 -12.64 -1.32
CA ASP A 36 -2.73 -13.08 -1.95
C ASP A 36 -2.92 -14.61 -1.93
N PHE A 37 -1.84 -15.38 -1.81
CA PHE A 37 -1.86 -16.84 -1.72
C PHE A 37 -1.93 -17.37 -0.29
N LEU A 38 -1.82 -16.48 0.71
CA LEU A 38 -1.74 -16.87 2.12
C LEU A 38 -3.11 -16.71 2.80
N PRO A 39 -3.62 -17.77 3.47
CA PRO A 39 -4.80 -17.64 4.31
C PRO A 39 -4.58 -16.58 5.41
N LYS A 40 -5.65 -15.87 5.79
CA LYS A 40 -5.62 -14.81 6.81
C LYS A 40 -4.92 -15.24 8.12
N GLY A 41 -5.16 -16.48 8.58
CA GLY A 41 -4.50 -17.02 9.76
C GLY A 41 -2.98 -17.13 9.63
N GLN A 42 -2.47 -17.47 8.43
CA GLN A 42 -1.03 -17.50 8.17
C GLN A 42 -0.43 -16.09 8.11
N LEU A 43 -1.15 -15.11 7.56
CA LEU A 43 -0.73 -13.70 7.58
C LEU A 43 -0.56 -13.19 9.01
N ILE A 44 -1.57 -13.40 9.86
CA ILE A 44 -1.52 -13.04 11.28
C ILE A 44 -0.31 -13.70 11.96
N ASN A 45 -0.12 -15.01 11.77
CA ASN A 45 0.99 -15.73 12.40
C ASN A 45 2.37 -15.24 11.93
N LYS A 46 2.54 -14.94 10.64
CA LYS A 46 3.78 -14.39 10.10
C LYS A 46 4.07 -13.00 10.67
N THR A 47 3.07 -12.12 10.72
CA THR A 47 3.18 -10.78 11.29
C THR A 47 3.52 -10.85 12.78
N LEU A 48 2.80 -11.65 13.56
CA LEU A 48 3.11 -11.89 14.97
C LEU A 48 4.52 -12.41 15.16
N SER A 49 4.98 -13.34 14.31
CA SER A 49 6.34 -13.88 14.38
C SER A 49 7.41 -12.81 14.11
N ALA A 50 7.17 -11.90 13.15
CA ALA A 50 8.07 -10.80 12.86
C ALA A 50 8.17 -9.80 14.02
N ILE A 51 7.02 -9.40 14.57
CA ILE A 51 6.94 -8.50 15.72
C ILE A 51 7.57 -9.16 16.96
N LYS A 52 7.26 -10.44 17.21
CA LYS A 52 7.86 -11.23 18.31
C LYS A 52 9.38 -11.26 18.22
N ARG A 53 9.95 -11.52 17.03
CA ARG A 53 11.41 -11.50 16.84
C ARG A 53 12.01 -10.14 17.20
N LYS A 54 11.34 -9.05 16.82
CA LYS A 54 11.81 -7.70 17.15
C LYS A 54 11.76 -7.43 18.65
N TYR A 55 10.66 -7.74 19.33
CA TYR A 55 10.58 -7.60 20.79
C TYR A 55 11.58 -8.50 21.51
N HIS A 56 11.75 -9.74 21.06
CA HIS A 56 12.74 -10.64 21.65
C HIS A 56 14.16 -10.07 21.54
N SER A 57 14.51 -9.47 20.40
CA SER A 57 15.80 -8.77 20.24
C SER A 57 15.96 -7.60 21.20
N LEU A 58 14.91 -6.83 21.47
CA LEU A 58 14.97 -5.72 22.43
C LEU A 58 15.09 -6.21 23.87
N LEU A 59 14.31 -7.23 24.24
CA LEU A 59 14.32 -7.80 25.59
C LEU A 59 15.67 -8.46 25.93
N LYS A 60 16.38 -9.01 24.94
CA LYS A 60 17.70 -9.62 25.14
C LYS A 60 18.73 -8.61 25.68
N GLU A 61 18.59 -7.35 25.31
CA GLU A 61 19.49 -6.26 25.71
C GLU A 61 19.15 -5.66 27.09
N CYS A 62 18.01 -6.05 27.70
CA CYS A 62 17.61 -5.57 29.01
C CYS A 62 18.57 -6.04 30.12
N LYS A 63 18.86 -5.14 31.06
CA LYS A 63 19.64 -5.45 32.26
C LYS A 63 18.79 -5.45 33.52
N THR A 64 17.70 -4.67 33.55
CA THR A 64 16.82 -4.53 34.71
C THR A 64 15.35 -4.71 34.34
N ILE A 65 14.48 -4.86 35.35
CA ILE A 65 13.03 -4.83 35.16
C ILE A 65 12.54 -3.49 34.59
N ASP A 66 13.17 -2.37 34.96
CA ASP A 66 12.86 -1.05 34.40
C ASP A 66 13.09 -0.97 32.89
N ASP A 67 14.13 -1.64 32.38
CA ASP A 67 14.35 -1.74 30.94
C ASP A 67 13.20 -2.50 30.26
N VAL A 68 12.72 -3.57 30.88
CA VAL A 68 11.57 -4.34 30.40
C VAL A 68 10.30 -3.47 30.42
N GLN A 69 10.06 -2.74 31.50
CA GLN A 69 8.92 -1.83 31.63
C GLN A 69 8.96 -0.73 30.56
N LYS A 70 10.14 -0.14 30.28
CA LYS A 70 10.31 0.85 29.20
C LYS A 70 9.89 0.29 27.84
N ILE A 71 10.26 -0.96 27.53
CA ILE A 71 9.84 -1.60 26.26
C ILE A 71 8.33 -1.87 26.27
N LEU A 72 7.74 -2.35 27.37
CA LEU A 72 6.30 -2.56 27.48
C LEU A 72 5.50 -1.28 27.26
N ASN A 73 5.98 -0.16 27.79
CA ASN A 73 5.36 1.16 27.63
C ASN A 73 5.36 1.66 26.17
N THR A 74 6.13 1.04 25.27
CA THR A 74 6.08 1.35 23.82
C THR A 74 4.83 0.80 23.13
N ILE A 75 4.12 -0.15 23.74
CA ILE A 75 2.92 -0.73 23.17
C ILE A 75 1.75 0.26 23.37
N PRO A 76 1.00 0.63 22.31
CA PRO A 76 -0.09 1.58 22.44
C PRO A 76 -1.33 0.99 23.15
N MET A 77 -1.30 0.83 24.47
CA MET A 77 -2.34 0.09 25.22
C MET A 77 -3.70 0.81 25.32
N LYS A 78 -3.76 2.14 25.16
CA LYS A 78 -4.99 2.94 25.39
C LYS A 78 -6.20 2.53 24.52
N LYS A 79 -5.96 1.78 23.45
CA LYS A 79 -6.95 1.41 22.43
C LYS A 79 -7.32 -0.07 22.42
N ILE A 80 -6.83 -0.84 23.40
CA ILE A 80 -7.21 -2.24 23.60
C ILE A 80 -7.66 -2.47 25.03
N GLU A 81 -8.56 -3.43 25.19
CA GLU A 81 -9.10 -3.86 26.49
C GLU A 81 -8.13 -4.76 27.26
N LYS A 82 -6.83 -4.47 27.20
CA LYS A 82 -5.79 -5.31 27.81
C LYS A 82 -4.71 -4.46 28.46
N SER A 83 -4.32 -4.82 29.67
CA SER A 83 -3.14 -4.28 30.35
C SER A 83 -2.19 -5.41 30.75
N ILE A 84 -0.93 -5.03 30.98
CA ILE A 84 0.11 -5.91 31.53
C ILE A 84 0.80 -5.16 32.65
N GLU A 85 0.95 -5.85 33.77
CA GLU A 85 1.80 -5.47 34.89
C GLU A 85 2.89 -6.53 35.03
N ILE A 86 4.09 -6.11 35.44
CA ILE A 86 5.24 -6.99 35.63
C ILE A 86 5.77 -6.85 37.04
N GLU A 87 6.30 -7.95 37.55
CA GLU A 87 6.88 -8.01 38.88
C GLU A 87 8.08 -8.97 38.87
N GLU A 88 9.11 -8.66 39.67
CA GLU A 88 10.20 -9.62 39.90
C GLU A 88 9.70 -10.79 40.76
N ILE A 89 10.21 -12.00 40.50
CA ILE A 89 9.87 -13.17 41.31
C ILE A 89 10.27 -12.99 42.80
N SER A 90 11.15 -12.04 43.13
CA SER A 90 11.48 -11.73 44.53
C SER A 90 10.41 -10.97 45.31
N GLU A 91 9.52 -10.24 44.65
CA GLU A 91 8.53 -9.37 45.33
C GLU A 91 7.22 -10.11 45.65
N GLN A 92 6.77 -11.01 44.75
CA GLN A 92 5.69 -11.99 44.95
C GLN A 92 4.30 -11.42 45.37
N THR A 93 3.99 -10.17 45.04
CA THR A 93 2.68 -9.54 45.30
C THR A 93 1.57 -10.06 44.38
N PHE A 94 1.91 -10.61 43.21
CA PHE A 94 0.90 -11.12 42.28
C PHE A 94 0.39 -12.52 42.61
N VAL A 95 1.19 -13.35 43.29
CA VAL A 95 0.91 -14.78 43.48
C VAL A 95 1.48 -15.28 44.81
N GLU A 96 0.70 -16.09 45.53
CA GLU A 96 1.11 -16.70 46.79
C GLU A 96 1.86 -18.03 46.53
N CYS A 97 3.11 -17.95 46.08
CA CYS A 97 3.93 -19.14 45.84
C CYS A 97 5.40 -18.87 46.15
N ASP A 98 6.12 -19.88 46.64
CA ASP A 98 7.55 -19.81 46.95
C ASP A 98 8.40 -19.46 45.71
N LYS A 99 9.35 -18.54 45.90
CA LYS A 99 10.24 -17.98 44.88
C LYS A 99 11.13 -19.05 44.27
N GLU A 100 11.65 -19.93 45.12
CA GLU A 100 12.56 -20.98 44.71
C GLU A 100 11.82 -22.04 43.88
N TYR A 101 10.57 -22.34 44.24
CA TYR A 101 9.68 -23.16 43.43
C TYR A 101 9.40 -22.55 42.06
N MET A 102 8.99 -21.27 41.97
CA MET A 102 8.75 -20.60 40.69
C MET A 102 10.01 -20.58 39.80
N SER A 103 11.17 -20.34 40.42
CA SER A 103 12.47 -20.35 39.75
C SER A 103 12.81 -21.73 39.21
N LYS A 104 12.54 -22.79 39.99
CA LYS A 104 12.66 -24.18 39.53
C LYS A 104 11.78 -24.45 38.32
N LEU A 105 10.52 -23.99 38.33
CA LEU A 105 9.60 -24.20 37.20
C LEU A 105 10.15 -23.59 35.91
N LEU A 106 10.61 -22.34 35.98
CA LEU A 106 11.23 -21.65 34.84
C LEU A 106 12.52 -22.34 34.39
N TYR A 107 13.40 -22.71 35.32
CA TYR A 107 14.65 -23.42 35.02
C TYR A 107 14.40 -24.74 34.27
N LEU A 108 13.41 -25.52 34.73
CA LEU A 108 13.04 -26.80 34.10
C LEU A 108 12.50 -26.60 32.67
N VAL A 109 11.66 -25.58 32.44
CA VAL A 109 11.14 -25.26 31.11
C VAL A 109 12.26 -24.83 30.15
N LEU A 110 13.28 -24.14 30.66
CA LEU A 110 14.43 -23.69 29.87
C LEU A 110 15.42 -24.81 29.53
N LYS A 111 15.28 -26.01 30.12
CA LYS A 111 16.17 -27.18 29.93
C LYS A 111 17.65 -26.78 29.93
N ILE A 112 18.07 -25.91 30.85
CA ILE A 112 19.49 -25.60 31.04
C ILE A 112 20.16 -26.91 31.47
N LYS A 113 20.89 -27.53 30.54
CA LYS A 113 21.65 -28.77 30.78
C LYS A 113 22.89 -28.43 31.59
N GLU A 114 22.71 -28.16 32.88
CA GLU A 114 23.83 -28.25 33.81
C GLU A 114 23.74 -29.56 34.56
N GLY A 115 24.78 -30.37 34.37
CA GLY A 115 24.92 -31.68 34.98
C GLY A 115 24.85 -31.59 36.50
N LYS A 116 24.19 -32.60 37.07
CA LYS A 116 24.40 -33.13 38.43
C LYS A 116 24.83 -32.08 39.47
N GLY A 117 23.89 -31.24 39.90
CA GLY A 117 24.05 -30.37 41.06
C GLY A 117 22.84 -30.48 41.98
N THR A 118 23.09 -30.45 43.28
CA THR A 118 22.16 -30.61 44.41
C THR A 118 20.90 -29.74 44.32
N ARG A 119 19.76 -30.28 44.79
CA ARG A 119 18.43 -29.65 44.82
C ARG A 119 18.38 -28.45 45.77
N SER A 120 18.79 -27.27 45.32
CA SER A 120 18.43 -25.94 45.86
C SER A 120 19.33 -24.90 45.18
N ASP A 121 18.79 -23.72 44.89
CA ASP A 121 19.42 -22.53 44.31
C ASP A 121 19.17 -22.31 42.79
N TYR A 122 17.91 -22.42 42.37
CA TYR A 122 17.47 -22.15 40.99
C TYR A 122 17.42 -20.65 40.67
N TYR A 123 17.08 -19.80 41.64
CA TYR A 123 16.92 -18.37 41.38
C TYR A 123 18.21 -17.69 40.89
N PRO A 124 19.39 -17.85 41.52
CA PRO A 124 20.62 -17.24 41.02
C PRO A 124 20.99 -17.67 39.60
N LYS A 125 20.68 -18.92 39.22
CA LYS A 125 20.95 -19.46 37.88
C LYS A 125 20.12 -18.82 36.76
N ILE A 126 18.95 -18.28 37.10
CA ILE A 126 18.06 -17.63 36.12
C ILE A 126 17.95 -16.13 36.33
N LYS A 127 18.53 -15.57 37.41
CA LYS A 127 18.45 -14.14 37.76
C LYS A 127 18.88 -13.24 36.61
N GLU A 128 19.98 -13.59 35.93
CA GLU A 128 20.48 -12.84 34.78
C GLU A 128 19.57 -12.89 33.55
N LEU A 129 18.60 -13.81 33.51
CA LEU A 129 17.60 -13.93 32.45
C LEU A 129 16.35 -13.09 32.72
N LEU A 130 16.31 -12.37 33.86
CA LEU A 130 15.20 -11.55 34.35
C LEU A 130 13.92 -12.39 34.46
N PRO A 131 13.80 -13.23 35.50
CA PRO A 131 12.61 -14.02 35.73
C PRO A 131 11.51 -13.12 36.30
N LEU A 132 10.31 -13.17 35.70
CA LEU A 132 9.21 -12.26 35.98
C LEU A 132 7.90 -12.99 36.21
N ILE A 133 7.06 -12.38 37.04
CA ILE A 133 5.64 -12.65 37.17
C ILE A 133 4.91 -11.58 36.36
N ILE A 134 4.00 -12.01 35.48
CA ILE A 134 3.22 -11.11 34.64
C ILE A 134 1.77 -11.24 35.02
N ARG A 135 1.13 -10.14 35.41
CA ARG A 135 -0.33 -10.06 35.52
C ARG A 135 -0.87 -9.42 34.26
N LYS A 136 -1.81 -10.12 33.63
CA LYS A 136 -2.52 -9.64 32.45
C LYS A 136 -3.99 -9.45 32.78
N THR A 137 -4.48 -8.24 32.62
CA THR A 137 -5.90 -7.91 32.81
C THR A 137 -6.55 -7.73 31.44
N ILE A 138 -7.73 -8.31 31.27
CA ILE A 138 -8.57 -8.15 30.09
C ILE A 138 -9.92 -7.58 30.54
N LEU A 139 -10.34 -6.46 29.95
CA LEU A 139 -11.70 -5.97 30.11
C LEU A 139 -12.60 -6.70 29.10
N LYS A 140 -13.63 -7.39 29.55
CA LYS A 140 -14.66 -8.01 28.70
C LYS A 140 -16.03 -7.61 29.21
N GLU A 141 -16.85 -7.03 28.35
CA GLU A 141 -18.24 -6.67 28.70
C GLU A 141 -18.33 -5.85 30.01
N GLY A 142 -17.35 -4.98 30.25
CA GLY A 142 -17.26 -4.15 31.46
C GLY A 142 -16.72 -4.86 32.71
N LYS A 143 -16.35 -6.14 32.63
CA LYS A 143 -15.72 -6.89 33.73
C LYS A 143 -14.23 -7.04 33.48
N GLU A 144 -13.44 -6.86 34.54
CA GLU A 144 -12.00 -7.13 34.52
C GLU A 144 -11.72 -8.59 34.86
N GLU A 145 -11.04 -9.29 33.95
CA GLU A 145 -10.51 -10.63 34.17
C GLU A 145 -8.99 -10.57 34.20
N SER A 146 -8.39 -10.89 35.34
CA SER A 146 -6.95 -10.97 35.51
C SER A 146 -6.45 -12.42 35.41
N SER A 147 -5.25 -12.59 34.87
CA SER A 147 -4.55 -13.87 34.86
C SER A 147 -3.04 -13.68 34.95
N GLU A 148 -2.39 -14.54 35.73
CA GLU A 148 -0.97 -14.50 35.99
C GLU A 148 -0.19 -15.56 35.20
N PHE A 149 1.02 -15.23 34.78
CA PHE A 149 1.93 -16.19 34.17
C PHE A 149 3.40 -15.87 34.49
N LEU A 150 4.23 -16.91 34.47
CA LEU A 150 5.67 -16.80 34.67
C LEU A 150 6.39 -16.71 33.32
N THR A 151 7.48 -15.94 33.27
CA THR A 151 8.36 -15.81 32.10
C THR A 151 9.79 -15.52 32.53
N VAL A 152 10.69 -15.59 31.56
CA VAL A 152 12.01 -14.94 31.60
C VAL A 152 12.06 -13.94 30.46
N ALA A 153 12.52 -12.72 30.70
CA ALA A 153 12.42 -11.65 29.72
C ALA A 153 13.39 -11.87 28.54
N LYS A 154 14.65 -12.26 28.85
CA LYS A 154 15.77 -12.24 27.89
C LYS A 154 15.83 -13.42 26.94
N VAL A 155 15.13 -14.51 27.23
CA VAL A 155 15.17 -15.74 26.42
C VAL A 155 13.78 -16.15 25.96
N ASN A 156 13.72 -16.81 24.80
CA ASN A 156 12.47 -17.37 24.33
C ASN A 156 12.12 -18.60 25.17
N VAL A 157 11.01 -18.49 25.90
CA VAL A 157 10.35 -19.64 26.50
C VAL A 157 9.83 -20.54 25.36
N PRO A 158 10.24 -21.82 25.29
CA PRO A 158 9.82 -22.72 24.23
C PRO A 158 8.30 -22.90 24.21
N PRO A 159 7.69 -23.03 23.02
CA PRO A 159 6.26 -23.31 22.91
C PRO A 159 5.94 -24.66 23.57
N THR A 160 4.70 -24.80 24.04
CA THR A 160 4.14 -26.03 24.59
C THR A 160 4.53 -27.27 23.78
N VAL A 161 5.17 -28.25 24.43
CA VAL A 161 5.33 -29.59 23.84
C VAL A 161 4.01 -30.33 24.04
N GLU A 162 3.36 -30.74 22.96
CA GLU A 162 2.23 -31.68 23.01
C GLU A 162 2.75 -33.04 23.49
N TYR A 163 2.30 -33.50 24.65
CA TYR A 163 2.34 -34.92 24.99
C TYR A 163 0.96 -35.51 24.73
N ASN A 164 0.89 -36.52 23.86
CA ASN A 164 -0.33 -37.31 23.63
C ASN A 164 -0.70 -38.02 24.94
N THR A 165 -1.75 -37.57 25.61
CA THR A 165 -2.47 -38.40 26.60
C THR A 165 -3.65 -39.05 25.89
N LYS A 166 -3.91 -40.34 26.16
CA LYS A 166 -4.94 -41.19 25.51
C LYS A 166 -6.40 -40.68 25.63
N LEU A 167 -6.64 -39.48 26.17
CA LEU A 167 -7.97 -38.97 26.57
C LEU A 167 -8.33 -37.59 26.02
N GLY A 168 -7.64 -37.09 24.99
CA GLY A 168 -8.11 -35.97 24.16
C GLY A 168 -8.55 -34.72 24.93
N CYS A 169 -7.60 -33.98 25.53
CA CYS A 169 -7.86 -32.66 26.10
C CYS A 169 -6.68 -31.67 25.88
N ARG A 170 -7.02 -30.37 25.78
CA ARG A 170 -6.19 -29.24 25.32
C ARG A 170 -5.12 -28.75 26.34
N LYS A 171 -3.87 -28.57 25.85
CA LYS A 171 -2.85 -27.50 26.03
C LYS A 171 -2.37 -26.98 27.40
N ASN A 172 -1.15 -26.41 27.34
CA ASN A 172 -0.35 -25.56 28.24
C ASN A 172 0.59 -26.32 29.21
N HIS A 173 1.86 -25.87 29.31
CA HIS A 173 2.75 -26.28 30.40
C HIS A 173 2.17 -25.74 31.71
N TYR A 174 1.18 -26.42 32.26
CA TYR A 174 0.89 -26.36 33.67
C TYR A 174 1.94 -27.26 34.31
N LEU A 175 3.00 -26.67 34.87
CA LEU A 175 3.70 -27.43 35.90
C LEU A 175 2.77 -27.40 37.12
N ILE A 176 2.22 -28.57 37.44
CA ILE A 176 1.28 -28.74 38.54
C ILE A 176 2.03 -28.37 39.84
N GLY A 177 1.60 -27.29 40.49
CA GLY A 177 1.94 -26.96 41.86
C GLY A 177 1.40 -28.00 42.85
N ARG A 178 1.71 -27.83 44.14
CA ARG A 178 1.09 -28.64 45.20
C ARG A 178 -0.42 -28.42 45.22
N SER A 179 -1.20 -29.28 44.58
CA SER A 179 -2.68 -29.43 44.63
C SER A 179 -3.59 -28.20 44.38
N LYS A 180 -3.13 -26.94 44.48
CA LYS A 180 -3.95 -25.72 44.30
C LYS A 180 -3.35 -24.69 43.33
N ASP A 181 -2.04 -24.65 43.13
CA ASP A 181 -1.41 -23.61 42.28
C ASP A 181 -1.12 -24.10 40.86
N LYS A 182 -1.66 -23.40 39.86
CA LYS A 182 -1.43 -23.65 38.43
C LYS A 182 -0.81 -22.42 37.77
N PHE A 183 0.50 -22.44 37.54
CA PHE A 183 1.17 -21.40 36.78
C PHE A 183 1.21 -21.73 35.30
N SER A 184 0.84 -20.76 34.46
CA SER A 184 1.16 -20.84 33.03
C SER A 184 2.54 -20.20 32.79
N ILE A 185 3.37 -20.83 31.97
CA ILE A 185 4.69 -20.31 31.58
C ILE A 185 4.62 -19.91 30.11
N ARG A 186 4.89 -18.63 29.80
CA ARG A 186 4.68 -18.06 28.47
C ARG A 186 5.84 -17.18 28.04
N SER A 187 5.93 -16.91 26.73
CA SER A 187 6.91 -15.99 26.17
C SER A 187 6.41 -14.54 26.26
N LEU A 188 7.10 -13.69 27.02
CA LEU A 188 6.80 -12.25 27.10
C LEU A 188 6.77 -11.58 25.71
N ALA A 189 7.78 -11.84 24.88
CA ALA A 189 7.84 -11.31 23.52
C ALA A 189 6.63 -11.69 22.66
N ALA A 190 6.06 -12.88 22.85
CA ALA A 190 4.88 -13.32 22.12
C ALA A 190 3.61 -12.59 22.58
N GLU A 191 3.46 -12.38 23.89
CA GLU A 191 2.34 -11.63 24.45
C GLU A 191 2.40 -10.16 24.03
N MET A 192 3.57 -9.53 24.13
CA MET A 192 3.83 -8.17 23.65
C MET A 192 3.51 -8.03 22.16
N ALA A 193 3.93 -8.98 21.32
CA ALA A 193 3.62 -8.97 19.90
C ALA A 193 2.12 -9.07 19.62
N SER A 194 1.39 -9.89 20.39
CA SER A 194 -0.06 -10.01 20.24
C SER A 194 -0.78 -8.73 20.64
N MET A 195 -0.41 -8.11 21.76
CA MET A 195 -1.03 -6.86 22.20
C MET A 195 -0.71 -5.71 21.25
N PHE A 196 0.54 -5.61 20.82
CA PHE A 196 0.97 -4.61 19.85
C PHE A 196 0.21 -4.74 18.55
N LEU A 197 0.13 -5.94 17.94
CA LEU A 197 -0.58 -6.13 16.67
C LEU A 197 -2.07 -5.75 16.78
N LEU A 198 -2.74 -6.16 17.86
CA LEU A 198 -4.15 -5.82 18.09
C LEU A 198 -4.36 -4.31 18.27
N SER A 199 -3.41 -3.62 18.91
CA SER A 199 -3.53 -2.18 19.05
C SER A 199 -3.28 -1.46 17.73
N VAL A 200 -2.16 -1.73 17.05
CA VAL A 200 -1.82 -1.02 15.81
C VAL A 200 -2.82 -1.27 14.69
N ILE A 201 -3.44 -2.45 14.63
CA ILE A 201 -4.49 -2.70 13.64
C ILE A 201 -5.75 -1.87 13.93
N ASN A 202 -6.10 -1.64 15.20
CA ASN A 202 -7.18 -0.73 15.57
C ASN A 202 -6.83 0.71 15.21
N GLU A 203 -5.59 1.17 15.48
CA GLU A 203 -5.13 2.51 15.10
C GLU A 203 -5.21 2.73 13.59
N TYR A 204 -4.68 1.79 12.83
CA TYR A 204 -4.74 1.80 11.37
C TYR A 204 -6.19 1.82 10.88
N THR A 205 -7.05 1.00 11.47
CA THR A 205 -8.47 0.90 11.08
C THR A 205 -9.23 2.20 11.36
N ILE A 206 -9.04 2.82 12.52
CA ILE A 206 -9.64 4.11 12.88
C ILE A 206 -9.16 5.23 11.94
N LYS A 207 -7.87 5.22 11.58
CA LYS A 207 -7.31 6.22 10.66
C LYS A 207 -7.79 6.00 9.22
N ASN A 208 -8.08 4.75 8.84
CA ASN A 208 -8.47 4.36 7.49
C ASN A 208 -9.89 3.77 7.44
N THR A 209 -10.85 4.43 8.11
CA THR A 209 -12.26 3.97 8.21
C THR A 209 -12.88 3.65 6.86
N GLN A 210 -12.57 4.43 5.81
CA GLN A 210 -13.11 4.18 4.47
C GLN A 210 -12.65 2.84 3.88
N VAL A 211 -11.42 2.40 4.18
CA VAL A 211 -10.92 1.09 3.76
C VAL A 211 -11.66 -0.03 4.49
N PHE A 212 -11.94 0.15 5.78
CA PHE A 212 -12.75 -0.78 6.55
C PHE A 212 -14.18 -0.89 5.99
N GLU A 213 -14.84 0.25 5.78
CA GLU A 213 -16.20 0.31 5.23
C GLU A 213 -16.27 -0.35 3.85
N PHE A 214 -15.28 -0.07 2.98
CA PHE A 214 -15.12 -0.74 1.69
C PHE A 214 -15.01 -2.27 1.85
N LYS A 215 -14.15 -2.77 2.74
CA LYS A 215 -14.01 -4.22 2.96
C LYS A 215 -15.27 -4.85 3.54
N MET A 216 -16.00 -4.14 4.39
CA MET A 216 -17.27 -4.60 4.94
C MET A 216 -18.36 -4.67 3.87
N ILE A 217 -18.46 -3.66 3.00
CA ILE A 217 -19.45 -3.68 1.92
C ILE A 217 -19.09 -4.69 0.82
N ASN A 218 -17.80 -4.92 0.51
CA ASN A 218 -17.39 -6.02 -0.36
C ASN A 218 -17.90 -7.36 0.17
N LYS A 219 -17.65 -7.61 1.46
CA LYS A 219 -18.14 -8.82 2.13
C LYS A 219 -19.66 -8.91 2.10
N TYR A 220 -20.37 -7.79 2.24
CA TYR A 220 -21.83 -7.76 2.13
C TYR A 220 -22.29 -8.17 0.73
N VAL A 221 -21.76 -7.53 -0.32
CA VAL A 221 -22.10 -7.81 -1.72
C VAL A 221 -21.80 -9.26 -2.08
N GLU A 222 -20.62 -9.77 -1.70
CA GLU A 222 -20.24 -11.18 -1.94
C GLU A 222 -21.23 -12.20 -1.36
N ASN A 223 -21.89 -11.89 -0.24
CA ASN A 223 -22.80 -12.83 0.43
C ASN A 223 -24.28 -12.60 0.09
N TYR A 224 -24.67 -11.39 -0.32
CA TYR A 224 -26.08 -10.99 -0.39
C TYR A 224 -26.52 -10.41 -1.74
N TYR A 225 -25.61 -10.27 -2.71
CA TYR A 225 -25.94 -9.88 -4.08
C TYR A 225 -25.84 -11.06 -5.04
N CYS A 226 -26.89 -11.32 -5.82
CA CYS A 226 -26.87 -12.30 -6.89
C CYS A 226 -26.53 -11.61 -8.21
N LYS A 227 -25.38 -11.96 -8.82
CA LYS A 227 -24.95 -11.38 -10.11
C LYS A 227 -25.92 -11.69 -11.26
N ASP A 228 -26.47 -12.90 -11.29
CA ASP A 228 -27.32 -13.37 -12.40
C ASP A 228 -28.70 -12.69 -12.41
N THR A 229 -29.32 -12.58 -11.23
CA THR A 229 -30.65 -11.96 -11.10
C THR A 229 -30.57 -10.47 -10.76
N LYS A 230 -29.38 -9.96 -10.47
CA LYS A 230 -29.12 -8.58 -10.00
C LYS A 230 -29.98 -8.17 -8.79
N VAL A 231 -30.33 -9.16 -7.96
CA VAL A 231 -31.12 -8.95 -6.73
C VAL A 231 -30.16 -8.76 -5.57
N LEU A 232 -30.37 -7.70 -4.79
CA LEU A 232 -29.69 -7.48 -3.53
C LEU A 232 -30.62 -7.80 -2.36
N ARG A 233 -30.19 -8.68 -1.45
CA ARG A 233 -30.90 -8.88 -0.19
C ARG A 233 -30.58 -7.73 0.77
N VAL A 234 -31.60 -7.19 1.41
CA VAL A 234 -31.49 -6.08 2.39
C VAL A 234 -32.25 -6.41 3.67
N PRO A 235 -31.90 -5.81 4.82
CA PRO A 235 -32.67 -5.96 6.06
C PRO A 235 -34.14 -5.60 5.88
N LYS A 236 -35.05 -6.25 6.64
CA LYS A 236 -36.43 -5.77 6.75
C LYS A 236 -36.52 -4.38 7.39
N ASN A 237 -35.60 -4.03 8.29
CA ASN A 237 -35.56 -2.72 8.93
C ASN A 237 -35.18 -1.63 7.91
N GLU A 238 -36.02 -0.61 7.77
CA GLU A 238 -35.85 0.46 6.78
C GLU A 238 -34.57 1.29 6.98
N LYS A 239 -34.17 1.54 8.23
CA LYS A 239 -32.95 2.32 8.53
C LYS A 239 -31.71 1.54 8.10
N ASP A 240 -31.68 0.26 8.40
CA ASP A 240 -30.57 -0.63 8.06
C ASP A 240 -30.51 -0.89 6.54
N ALA A 241 -31.66 -1.07 5.88
CA ALA A 241 -31.74 -1.14 4.42
C ALA A 241 -31.22 0.14 3.75
N SER A 242 -31.62 1.32 4.27
CA SER A 242 -31.13 2.60 3.78
C SER A 242 -29.61 2.75 3.98
N LEU A 243 -29.07 2.26 5.10
CA LEU A 243 -27.63 2.25 5.35
C LEU A 243 -26.88 1.41 4.31
N VAL A 244 -27.38 0.20 4.00
CA VAL A 244 -26.81 -0.68 2.96
C VAL A 244 -26.81 0.03 1.61
N ILE A 245 -27.95 0.55 1.17
CA ILE A 245 -28.11 1.23 -0.13
C ILE A 245 -27.15 2.41 -0.23
N ASN A 246 -27.05 3.22 0.83
CA ASN A 246 -26.13 4.36 0.87
C ASN A 246 -24.66 3.93 0.77
N GLN A 247 -24.27 2.81 1.41
CA GLN A 247 -22.90 2.31 1.30
C GLN A 247 -22.58 1.71 -0.07
N ILE A 248 -23.54 1.04 -0.70
CA ILE A 248 -23.42 0.58 -2.08
C ILE A 248 -23.28 1.79 -3.02
N ASN A 249 -24.16 2.78 -2.90
CA ASN A 249 -24.06 4.01 -3.71
C ASN A 249 -22.79 4.81 -3.45
N ARG A 250 -22.08 4.57 -2.34
CA ARG A 250 -20.80 5.21 -2.06
C ARG A 250 -19.63 4.49 -2.73
N PHE A 251 -19.53 3.17 -2.54
CA PHE A 251 -18.36 2.38 -2.91
C PHE A 251 -18.54 1.54 -4.18
N TYR A 252 -19.79 1.29 -4.57
CA TYR A 252 -20.27 0.41 -5.64
C TYR A 252 -21.33 1.11 -6.50
N LYS A 253 -21.08 2.37 -6.89
CA LYS A 253 -22.00 3.17 -7.73
C LYS A 253 -22.44 2.47 -9.01
N GLU A 254 -21.57 1.60 -9.52
CA GLU A 254 -21.72 0.90 -10.78
C GLU A 254 -22.40 -0.47 -10.62
N LEU A 255 -22.70 -0.88 -9.38
CA LEU A 255 -23.41 -2.13 -9.12
C LEU A 255 -24.86 -1.97 -9.57
N ILE A 256 -25.22 -2.69 -10.63
CA ILE A 256 -26.59 -2.71 -11.15
C ILE A 256 -27.44 -3.57 -10.22
N VAL A 257 -28.38 -2.95 -9.51
CA VAL A 257 -29.37 -3.65 -8.68
C VAL A 257 -30.75 -3.46 -9.30
N GLU A 258 -31.35 -4.55 -9.77
CA GLU A 258 -32.69 -4.52 -10.38
C GLU A 258 -33.79 -4.63 -9.32
N ASP A 259 -33.54 -5.32 -8.22
CA ASP A 259 -34.53 -5.47 -7.13
C ASP A 259 -33.86 -5.59 -5.75
N TYR A 260 -34.57 -5.11 -4.72
CA TYR A 260 -34.16 -5.16 -3.32
C TYR A 260 -35.08 -6.09 -2.53
N LYS A 261 -34.58 -7.30 -2.24
CA LYS A 261 -35.35 -8.30 -1.50
C LYS A 261 -35.16 -8.14 0.01
N LYS A 262 -36.20 -7.66 0.69
CA LYS A 262 -36.22 -7.56 2.17
C LYS A 262 -36.22 -8.96 2.80
N CYS A 263 -35.28 -9.21 3.70
CA CYS A 263 -35.11 -10.49 4.39
C CYS A 263 -34.91 -10.28 5.89
N GLU A 264 -35.40 -11.21 6.70
CA GLU A 264 -35.04 -11.33 8.11
C GLU A 264 -34.00 -12.44 8.25
N ASP A 265 -32.77 -12.04 8.51
CA ASP A 265 -31.62 -12.92 8.61
C ASP A 265 -30.66 -12.33 9.66
N GLU A 266 -30.35 -13.12 10.69
CA GLU A 266 -29.50 -12.70 11.81
C GLU A 266 -28.06 -12.40 11.37
N GLN A 267 -27.52 -13.18 10.43
CA GLN A 267 -26.17 -12.97 9.91
C GLN A 267 -26.10 -11.70 9.06
N LEU A 268 -27.14 -11.43 8.29
CA LEU A 268 -27.30 -10.21 7.52
C LEU A 268 -27.32 -9.01 8.46
N ASN A 269 -28.20 -9.02 9.46
CA ASN A 269 -28.33 -7.92 10.43
C ASN A 269 -27.01 -7.67 11.20
N ASN A 270 -26.31 -8.73 11.60
CA ASN A 270 -25.00 -8.63 12.25
C ASN A 270 -23.93 -7.97 11.35
N ILE A 271 -23.93 -8.27 10.04
CA ILE A 271 -23.02 -7.60 9.10
C ILE A 271 -23.42 -6.14 8.91
N VAL A 272 -24.72 -5.83 8.82
CA VAL A 272 -25.21 -4.45 8.64
C VAL A 272 -24.84 -3.55 9.81
N GLY A 273 -24.99 -4.04 11.05
CA GLY A 273 -24.55 -3.32 12.26
C GLY A 273 -23.04 -3.01 12.31
N LYS A 274 -22.25 -3.60 11.41
CA LYS A 274 -20.79 -3.43 11.31
C LYS A 274 -20.36 -2.69 10.04
N LEU A 275 -21.28 -2.24 9.18
CA LEU A 275 -20.94 -1.58 7.90
C LEU A 275 -20.25 -0.23 8.07
N LYS A 276 -20.45 0.45 9.19
CA LYS A 276 -19.76 1.68 9.59
C LYS A 276 -19.09 1.48 10.93
N LEU A 277 -17.91 2.07 11.13
CA LEU A 277 -17.28 2.04 12.45
C LEU A 277 -17.98 3.03 13.38
N GLU A 278 -18.37 2.56 14.55
CA GLU A 278 -18.81 3.41 15.65
C GLU A 278 -17.63 3.59 16.61
N ILE A 279 -17.22 4.85 16.79
CA ILE A 279 -16.04 5.21 17.57
C ILE A 279 -16.47 6.13 18.72
N VAL A 280 -16.26 5.68 19.95
CA VAL A 280 -16.53 6.44 21.17
C VAL A 280 -15.24 6.54 21.98
N ASN A 281 -14.82 7.77 22.31
CA ASN A 281 -13.58 8.05 23.05
C ASN A 281 -12.34 7.35 22.44
N GLY A 282 -12.26 7.29 21.10
CA GLY A 282 -11.15 6.67 20.38
C GLY A 282 -11.15 5.13 20.39
N LYS A 283 -12.23 4.49 20.85
CA LYS A 283 -12.43 3.03 20.83
C LYS A 283 -13.56 2.65 19.89
N VAL A 284 -13.36 1.56 19.15
CA VAL A 284 -14.41 0.97 18.31
C VAL A 284 -15.34 0.14 19.18
N ILE A 285 -16.66 0.36 19.07
CA ILE A 285 -17.65 -0.26 19.96
C ILE A 285 -18.52 -1.32 19.30
N ASN A 286 -18.75 -1.24 17.99
CA ASN A 286 -19.69 -2.11 17.27
C ASN A 286 -19.03 -3.33 16.60
N ILE A 287 -17.70 -3.47 16.70
CA ILE A 287 -16.96 -4.64 16.21
C ILE A 287 -15.73 -4.90 17.09
N ASN A 288 -15.50 -6.16 17.45
CA ASN A 288 -14.35 -6.51 18.28
C ASN A 288 -13.03 -6.47 17.50
N THR A 289 -11.93 -6.29 18.23
CA THR A 289 -10.59 -6.13 17.65
C THR A 289 -10.11 -7.36 16.87
N ASN A 290 -10.56 -8.57 17.21
CA ASN A 290 -10.16 -9.79 16.48
C ASN A 290 -10.83 -9.88 15.10
N GLU A 291 -12.08 -9.43 14.99
CA GLU A 291 -12.77 -9.30 13.71
C GLU A 291 -12.12 -8.23 12.84
N ILE A 292 -11.79 -7.06 13.43
CA ILE A 292 -10.99 -6.02 12.76
C ILE A 292 -9.68 -6.60 12.24
N LEU A 293 -8.93 -7.33 13.08
CA LEU A 293 -7.67 -7.96 12.68
C LEU A 293 -7.86 -8.87 11.47
N ARG A 294 -8.85 -9.76 11.48
CA ARG A 294 -9.10 -10.68 10.36
C ARG A 294 -9.55 -9.97 9.08
N LEU A 295 -10.23 -8.84 9.20
CA LEU A 295 -10.68 -8.07 8.05
C LEU A 295 -9.53 -7.25 7.45
N MET A 296 -8.76 -6.57 8.30
CA MET A 296 -7.84 -5.50 7.91
C MET A 296 -6.38 -5.93 7.79
N ILE A 297 -5.98 -7.12 8.31
CA ILE A 297 -4.57 -7.55 8.31
C ILE A 297 -3.93 -7.54 6.92
N LYS A 298 -4.68 -7.90 5.87
CA LYS A 298 -4.16 -7.91 4.50
C LYS A 298 -3.82 -6.49 4.04
N GLU A 299 -4.75 -5.55 4.22
CA GLU A 299 -4.57 -4.15 3.85
C GLU A 299 -3.45 -3.49 4.66
N PHE A 300 -3.41 -3.75 5.96
CA PHE A 300 -2.34 -3.26 6.83
C PHE A 300 -0.94 -3.69 6.37
N ILE A 301 -0.76 -4.96 6.00
CA ILE A 301 0.53 -5.46 5.51
C ILE A 301 0.86 -4.86 4.14
N LEU A 302 -0.12 -4.81 3.22
CA LEU A 302 0.06 -4.20 1.90
C LEU A 302 0.49 -2.74 2.01
N GLU A 303 -0.21 -1.96 2.83
CA GLU A 303 0.09 -0.54 3.02
C GLU A 303 1.48 -0.33 3.65
N SER A 304 1.80 -1.12 4.69
CA SER A 304 3.10 -1.05 5.37
C SER A 304 4.26 -1.21 4.39
N GLU A 305 4.13 -2.13 3.45
CA GLU A 305 5.19 -2.43 2.51
C GLU A 305 5.23 -1.49 1.31
N GLN A 306 4.07 -1.03 0.81
CA GLN A 306 4.03 0.02 -0.20
C GLN A 306 4.74 1.28 0.28
N ILE A 307 4.57 1.65 1.55
CA ILE A 307 5.32 2.75 2.16
C ILE A 307 6.82 2.46 2.16
N HIS A 308 7.27 1.26 2.56
CA HIS A 308 8.69 0.90 2.49
C HIS A 308 9.27 1.07 1.08
N ILE A 309 8.57 0.58 0.05
CA ILE A 309 8.99 0.66 -1.35
C ILE A 309 9.02 2.13 -1.80
N LYS A 310 7.94 2.87 -1.56
CA LYS A 310 7.78 4.27 -1.95
C LYS A 310 8.83 5.17 -1.28
N SER A 311 9.02 5.04 0.04
CA SER A 311 10.00 5.82 0.79
C SER A 311 11.42 5.54 0.33
N LYS A 312 11.74 4.28 0.01
CA LYS A 312 13.06 3.91 -0.54
C LYS A 312 13.26 4.53 -1.93
N ARG A 313 12.29 4.40 -2.84
CA ARG A 313 12.34 5.01 -4.18
C ARG A 313 12.49 6.54 -4.10
N TYR A 314 11.73 7.18 -3.23
CA TYR A 314 11.79 8.62 -3.00
C TYR A 314 13.19 9.04 -2.51
N HIS A 315 13.73 8.35 -1.51
CA HIS A 315 15.09 8.59 -1.04
C HIS A 315 16.14 8.39 -2.15
N ASP A 316 16.05 7.27 -2.89
CA ASP A 316 16.97 6.97 -3.99
C ASP A 316 16.92 8.06 -5.07
N SER A 317 15.73 8.62 -5.35
CA SER A 317 15.53 9.74 -6.28
C SER A 317 16.17 11.05 -5.82
N LEU A 318 16.31 11.28 -4.51
CA LEU A 318 16.93 12.48 -3.95
C LEU A 318 18.46 12.40 -3.85
N THR A 319 19.02 11.19 -3.91
CA THR A 319 20.47 10.95 -3.76
C THR A 319 21.21 10.93 -5.12
N ALA A 320 22.54 10.79 -5.08
CA ALA A 320 23.44 10.85 -6.25
C ALA A 320 23.17 9.82 -7.36
N TYR A 321 22.21 8.91 -7.20
CA TYR A 321 21.71 8.03 -8.25
C TYR A 321 20.93 8.81 -9.33
N ALA A 322 20.50 10.03 -9.04
CA ALA A 322 19.63 10.82 -9.90
C ALA A 322 20.37 11.82 -10.82
N LYS A 323 21.41 11.35 -11.51
CA LYS A 323 22.06 12.13 -12.60
C LYS A 323 21.13 12.35 -13.80
N SER A 324 20.01 11.62 -13.87
CA SER A 324 19.01 11.72 -14.94
C SER A 324 18.22 13.03 -14.92
N PHE A 325 18.03 13.73 -13.80
CA PHE A 325 17.35 15.04 -13.84
C PHE A 325 18.31 16.22 -14.04
N GLN A 326 19.62 16.04 -13.84
CA GLN A 326 20.60 17.12 -13.96
C GLN A 326 20.68 17.62 -15.40
N GLU A 327 20.72 18.95 -15.56
CA GLU A 327 20.91 19.60 -16.86
C GLU A 327 22.28 19.24 -17.43
N LYS A 328 22.33 18.97 -18.74
CA LYS A 328 23.60 18.80 -19.43
C LYS A 328 24.33 20.14 -19.55
N LYS A 329 25.62 20.13 -19.19
CA LYS A 329 26.50 21.32 -19.20
C LYS A 329 26.79 21.88 -20.59
N HIS A 330 26.63 21.08 -21.66
CA HIS A 330 26.96 21.48 -23.03
C HIS A 330 25.85 21.05 -24.02
N ILE A 331 24.88 21.92 -24.26
CA ILE A 331 23.85 21.76 -25.31
C ILE A 331 24.17 22.70 -26.49
N THR A 332 24.00 22.24 -27.73
CA THR A 332 24.26 23.04 -28.94
C THR A 332 23.33 24.26 -29.01
N LYS A 333 23.71 25.30 -29.78
CA LYS A 333 22.86 26.50 -29.95
C LYS A 333 21.52 26.18 -30.65
N GLU A 334 21.53 25.25 -31.59
CA GLU A 334 20.33 24.82 -32.32
C GLU A 334 19.33 24.12 -31.37
N HIS A 335 19.78 23.15 -30.58
CA HIS A 335 18.94 22.50 -29.56
C HIS A 335 18.46 23.49 -28.50
N GLN A 336 19.30 24.45 -28.06
CA GLN A 336 18.87 25.50 -27.14
C GLN A 336 17.76 26.39 -27.73
N PHE A 337 17.81 26.68 -29.03
CA PHE A 337 16.78 27.46 -29.71
C PHE A 337 15.44 26.71 -29.72
N VAL A 338 15.45 25.41 -30.06
CA VAL A 338 14.24 24.55 -30.06
C VAL A 338 13.70 24.35 -28.64
N MET A 339 14.56 24.13 -27.64
CA MET A 339 14.17 24.01 -26.22
C MET A 339 13.40 25.22 -25.70
N LYS A 340 13.68 26.43 -26.23
CA LYS A 340 12.99 27.67 -25.87
C LYS A 340 11.73 27.94 -26.71
N ASN A 341 11.58 27.27 -27.84
CA ASN A 341 10.54 27.55 -28.84
C ASN A 341 9.91 26.26 -29.34
N ASN A 342 9.19 25.56 -28.46
CA ASN A 342 8.45 24.35 -28.81
C ASN A 342 7.07 24.31 -28.14
N VAL A 343 6.23 23.39 -28.57
CA VAL A 343 4.84 23.28 -28.14
C VAL A 343 4.66 22.68 -26.74
N PHE A 344 5.62 21.87 -26.26
CA PHE A 344 5.56 21.28 -24.92
C PHE A 344 5.59 22.35 -23.81
N LEU A 345 6.18 23.51 -24.07
CA LEU A 345 6.17 24.68 -23.17
C LEU A 345 4.76 25.26 -22.90
N LYS A 346 3.70 24.77 -23.58
CA LYS A 346 2.30 25.10 -23.25
C LYS A 346 1.76 24.34 -22.03
N ARG A 347 2.45 23.29 -21.61
CA ARG A 347 2.05 22.42 -20.49
C ARG A 347 3.18 22.22 -19.47
N PHE A 348 4.44 22.31 -19.88
CA PHE A 348 5.61 22.16 -19.01
C PHE A 348 6.36 23.48 -18.83
N SER A 349 6.98 23.68 -17.66
CA SER A 349 7.68 24.94 -17.35
C SER A 349 8.99 25.12 -18.15
N SER A 350 9.64 24.02 -18.51
CA SER A 350 10.83 23.99 -19.36
C SER A 350 10.96 22.68 -20.12
N VAL A 351 11.74 22.70 -21.20
CA VAL A 351 12.03 21.52 -22.03
C VAL A 351 13.54 21.38 -22.19
N GLU A 352 14.08 20.18 -22.02
CA GLU A 352 15.48 19.84 -22.29
C GLU A 352 15.58 18.72 -23.32
N LEU A 353 16.40 18.95 -24.36
CA LEU A 353 16.73 17.97 -25.38
C LEU A 353 18.22 17.64 -25.31
N ASP A 354 18.56 16.36 -25.31
CA ASP A 354 19.93 15.91 -25.49
C ASP A 354 20.40 16.23 -26.93
N ASN A 355 21.68 16.55 -27.15
CA ASN A 355 22.23 16.88 -28.48
C ASN A 355 22.09 15.73 -29.48
N ILE A 356 21.88 14.51 -28.99
CA ILE A 356 21.66 13.31 -29.81
C ILE A 356 20.23 13.21 -30.34
N VAL A 357 19.31 14.07 -29.91
CA VAL A 357 17.93 14.08 -30.40
C VAL A 357 17.90 14.73 -31.78
N ASP A 358 17.33 14.03 -32.76
CA ASP A 358 17.05 14.59 -34.07
C ASP A 358 15.98 15.70 -33.98
N LEU A 359 16.32 16.89 -34.48
CA LEU A 359 15.45 18.06 -34.39
C LEU A 359 14.29 18.04 -35.40
N LYS A 360 14.39 17.27 -36.48
CA LYS A 360 13.32 17.10 -37.47
C LYS A 360 12.27 16.15 -36.91
N GLU A 361 12.68 15.00 -36.38
CA GLU A 361 11.75 14.05 -35.77
C GLU A 361 11.13 14.61 -34.49
N PHE A 362 11.88 15.46 -33.74
CA PHE A 362 11.28 16.20 -32.62
C PHE A 362 10.15 17.12 -33.06
N ARG A 363 10.23 17.77 -34.24
CA ARG A 363 9.12 18.59 -34.76
C ARG A 363 7.91 17.75 -35.11
N GLU A 364 8.09 16.56 -35.68
CA GLU A 364 6.99 15.62 -35.91
C GLU A 364 6.34 15.20 -34.59
N LEU A 365 7.15 15.03 -33.54
CA LEU A 365 6.66 14.76 -32.20
C LEU A 365 5.86 15.94 -31.60
N GLU A 366 6.18 17.17 -31.96
CA GLU A 366 5.39 18.35 -31.56
C GLU A 366 3.97 18.29 -32.15
N ASP A 367 3.83 17.89 -33.41
CA ASP A 367 2.51 17.70 -34.05
C ASP A 367 1.71 16.58 -33.38
N GLU A 368 2.38 15.47 -33.06
CA GLU A 368 1.79 14.37 -32.30
C GLU A 368 1.35 14.84 -30.90
N PHE A 369 2.13 15.68 -30.22
CA PHE A 369 1.75 16.25 -28.92
C PHE A 369 0.54 17.20 -29.03
N ILE A 370 0.47 18.01 -30.09
CA ILE A 370 -0.70 18.85 -30.36
C ILE A 370 -1.95 17.99 -30.54
N LYS A 371 -1.87 16.93 -31.37
CA LYS A 371 -2.97 15.99 -31.57
C LYS A 371 -3.37 15.33 -30.25
N LEU A 372 -2.40 14.84 -29.48
CA LEU A 372 -2.64 14.22 -28.18
C LEU A 372 -3.39 15.17 -27.23
N SER A 373 -3.02 16.45 -27.22
CA SER A 373 -3.64 17.46 -26.35
C SER A 373 -5.13 17.72 -26.63
N SER A 374 -5.64 17.30 -27.79
CA SER A 374 -7.07 17.37 -28.11
C SER A 374 -7.87 16.14 -27.69
N GLU A 375 -7.21 15.01 -27.39
CA GLU A 375 -7.86 13.74 -27.07
C GLU A 375 -7.61 13.31 -25.62
N VAL A 376 -6.50 13.76 -25.03
CA VAL A 376 -6.02 13.37 -23.70
C VAL A 376 -5.93 14.59 -22.80
N TYR A 377 -6.37 14.43 -21.56
CA TYR A 377 -6.12 15.41 -20.51
C TYR A 377 -4.62 15.47 -20.18
N ILE A 378 -4.00 16.61 -20.48
CA ILE A 378 -2.62 16.94 -20.12
C ILE A 378 -2.67 18.14 -19.16
N PRO A 379 -2.26 18.00 -17.89
CA PRO A 379 -2.31 19.09 -16.93
C PRO A 379 -1.42 20.25 -17.37
N ASN A 380 -1.78 21.46 -16.96
CA ASN A 380 -0.92 22.63 -17.11
C ASN A 380 0.02 22.70 -15.91
N SER A 381 1.19 22.08 -16.04
CA SER A 381 2.18 21.92 -14.97
C SER A 381 3.23 23.05 -14.96
N ILE A 382 2.98 24.16 -15.67
CA ILE A 382 3.85 25.36 -15.66
C ILE A 382 3.91 25.98 -14.27
N GLU A 383 2.77 26.23 -13.65
CA GLU A 383 2.68 26.85 -12.31
C GLU A 383 3.28 25.95 -11.22
N LYS A 384 3.20 24.64 -11.44
CA LYS A 384 3.83 23.63 -10.60
C LYS A 384 5.32 23.46 -10.90
N ASN A 385 5.88 24.19 -11.85
CA ASN A 385 7.28 24.14 -12.25
C ASN A 385 7.77 22.70 -12.52
N ILE A 386 7.05 21.97 -13.37
CA ILE A 386 7.45 20.64 -13.87
C ILE A 386 8.15 20.79 -15.21
N SER A 387 9.37 20.26 -15.30
CA SER A 387 10.17 20.23 -16.53
C SER A 387 9.92 18.94 -17.33
N PHE A 388 10.04 19.03 -18.65
CA PHE A 388 10.00 17.88 -19.57
C PHE A 388 11.37 17.67 -20.21
N LYS A 389 11.85 16.42 -20.29
CA LYS A 389 13.17 16.11 -20.85
C LYS A 389 13.13 14.91 -21.78
N ILE A 390 13.84 15.00 -22.91
CA ILE A 390 14.11 13.88 -23.81
C ILE A 390 15.62 13.63 -23.84
N LYS A 391 16.05 12.48 -23.30
CA LYS A 391 17.48 12.16 -23.11
C LYS A 391 17.72 10.67 -23.05
N ARG A 392 18.96 10.23 -23.27
CA ARG A 392 19.33 8.83 -23.09
C ARG A 392 19.32 8.46 -21.60
N ILE A 393 18.52 7.47 -21.23
CA ILE A 393 18.42 6.95 -19.85
C ILE A 393 19.37 5.75 -19.70
N LEU A 394 20.68 6.02 -19.74
CA LEU A 394 21.75 4.99 -19.75
C LEU A 394 21.74 4.04 -18.52
N HIS A 395 21.27 4.50 -17.36
CA HIS A 395 21.45 3.78 -16.08
C HIS A 395 20.17 3.15 -15.49
N HIS A 396 18.98 3.48 -16.00
CA HIS A 396 17.72 3.02 -15.37
C HIS A 396 16.99 1.88 -16.08
N LYS A 397 17.44 1.42 -17.26
CA LYS A 397 16.72 0.44 -18.10
C LYS A 397 15.21 0.75 -18.17
N ALA A 398 14.88 2.02 -18.33
CA ALA A 398 13.51 2.53 -18.32
C ALA A 398 13.31 3.39 -19.56
N SER A 399 12.12 3.29 -20.18
CA SER A 399 11.74 4.09 -21.34
C SER A 399 11.27 5.49 -20.95
N GLY A 400 10.90 5.69 -19.68
CA GLY A 400 10.51 6.97 -19.11
C GLY A 400 10.67 6.96 -17.58
N LEU A 401 10.69 8.15 -16.98
CA LEU A 401 10.74 8.38 -15.55
C LEU A 401 10.04 9.69 -15.18
N PHE A 402 9.11 9.64 -14.24
CA PHE A 402 8.59 10.81 -13.55
C PHE A 402 9.22 10.97 -12.15
N TYR A 403 9.79 12.15 -11.89
CA TYR A 403 10.27 12.56 -10.59
C TYR A 403 9.30 13.57 -9.96
N PRO A 404 8.64 13.23 -8.83
CA PRO A 404 7.75 14.15 -8.14
C PRO A 404 8.52 15.33 -7.54
N LYS A 405 7.79 16.30 -6.98
CA LYS A 405 8.41 17.39 -6.21
C LYS A 405 9.22 16.83 -5.04
N PRO A 406 10.36 17.47 -4.69
CA PRO A 406 10.81 18.80 -5.14
C PRO A 406 11.51 18.85 -6.51
N ILE A 407 11.85 17.71 -7.13
CA ILE A 407 12.54 17.67 -8.42
C ILE A 407 11.60 18.14 -9.54
N GLY A 408 10.42 17.55 -9.66
CA GLY A 408 9.40 17.95 -10.64
C GLY A 408 9.89 17.83 -12.08
N CYS A 409 10.08 16.60 -12.56
CA CYS A 409 10.65 16.36 -13.88
C CYS A 409 10.05 15.10 -14.52
N LEU A 410 9.52 15.23 -15.74
CA LEU A 410 9.10 14.10 -16.57
C LEU A 410 10.17 13.87 -17.64
N ILE A 411 10.72 12.66 -17.69
CA ILE A 411 11.82 12.29 -18.57
C ILE A 411 11.39 11.13 -19.45
N ILE A 412 11.63 11.24 -20.75
CA ILE A 412 11.41 10.15 -21.70
C ILE A 412 12.73 9.79 -22.36
N ASP A 413 12.99 8.49 -22.48
CA ASP A 413 14.10 7.99 -23.27
C ASP A 413 13.82 8.24 -24.75
N ARG A 414 14.85 8.66 -25.47
CA ARG A 414 14.77 8.97 -26.90
C ARG A 414 14.18 7.83 -27.76
N GLY A 415 14.45 6.57 -27.41
CA GLY A 415 13.90 5.39 -28.11
C GLY A 415 12.62 4.85 -27.47
N GLY A 416 12.12 5.52 -26.43
CA GLY A 416 11.02 5.10 -25.57
C GLY A 416 9.79 6.00 -25.65
N ILE A 417 9.62 6.81 -26.70
CA ILE A 417 8.60 7.87 -26.82
C ILE A 417 7.18 7.42 -26.45
N SER A 418 6.81 6.19 -26.82
CA SER A 418 5.53 5.54 -26.46
C SER A 418 5.25 5.42 -24.95
N SER A 419 6.23 5.66 -24.07
CA SER A 419 6.03 5.68 -22.62
C SER A 419 5.53 7.02 -22.08
N PHE A 420 5.40 8.05 -22.93
CA PHE A 420 4.95 9.38 -22.48
C PHE A 420 3.62 9.32 -21.74
N LEU A 421 2.61 8.60 -22.26
CA LEU A 421 1.32 8.48 -21.59
C LEU A 421 1.42 7.80 -20.21
N HIS A 422 2.34 6.84 -20.05
CA HIS A 422 2.60 6.18 -18.78
C HIS A 422 3.13 7.19 -17.75
N GLU A 423 4.16 7.96 -18.11
CA GLU A 423 4.73 8.98 -17.23
C GLU A 423 3.76 10.14 -16.97
N LEU A 424 2.91 10.47 -17.94
CA LEU A 424 1.80 11.41 -17.75
C LEU A 424 0.79 10.88 -16.72
N GLY A 425 0.53 9.57 -16.70
CA GLY A 425 -0.25 8.92 -15.66
C GLY A 425 0.37 9.11 -14.27
N HIS A 426 1.69 8.96 -14.14
CA HIS A 426 2.39 9.25 -12.87
C HIS A 426 2.34 10.73 -12.47
N LEU A 427 2.42 11.64 -13.43
CA LEU A 427 2.27 13.08 -13.20
C LEU A 427 0.87 13.38 -12.63
N ILE A 428 -0.18 12.89 -13.29
CA ILE A 428 -1.58 13.09 -12.88
C ILE A 428 -1.84 12.44 -11.51
N ASP A 429 -1.31 11.24 -11.27
CA ASP A 429 -1.40 10.56 -9.96
C ASP A 429 -0.88 11.45 -8.82
N PHE A 430 0.19 12.20 -9.07
CA PHE A 430 0.85 13.04 -8.07
C PHE A 430 0.30 14.47 -7.98
N GLU A 431 -0.19 15.05 -9.07
CA GLU A 431 -0.48 16.48 -9.15
C GLU A 431 -1.91 16.89 -8.78
N GLU A 432 -2.86 15.96 -8.81
CA GLU A 432 -4.30 16.30 -8.79
C GLU A 432 -4.89 16.55 -7.40
N GLU A 433 -4.29 16.00 -6.34
CA GLU A 433 -4.78 16.10 -4.96
C GLU A 433 -3.64 16.35 -3.95
N GLU A 434 -4.00 16.68 -2.69
CA GLU A 434 -3.03 16.72 -1.59
C GLU A 434 -2.34 15.35 -1.36
N ASN A 435 -3.00 14.27 -1.80
CA ASN A 435 -2.51 12.90 -1.77
C ASN A 435 -2.52 12.30 -3.18
N GLN A 436 -1.80 11.19 -3.38
CA GLN A 436 -1.81 10.51 -4.68
C GLN A 436 -3.17 9.86 -4.95
N LEU A 437 -3.69 10.02 -6.17
CA LEU A 437 -4.96 9.44 -6.61
C LEU A 437 -4.97 7.91 -6.50
N SER A 438 -3.82 7.28 -6.74
CA SER A 438 -3.62 5.84 -6.64
C SER A 438 -3.72 5.31 -5.22
N GLU A 439 -3.61 6.18 -4.21
CA GLU A 439 -3.82 5.85 -2.79
C GLU A 439 -5.23 6.15 -2.29
N SER A 440 -6.09 6.77 -3.11
CA SER A 440 -7.47 7.08 -2.77
C SER A 440 -8.33 5.83 -2.61
N ILE A 441 -9.43 5.94 -1.84
CA ILE A 441 -10.39 4.84 -1.72
C ILE A 441 -11.14 4.60 -3.03
N GLU A 442 -11.31 5.65 -3.82
CA GLU A 442 -11.96 5.68 -5.11
C GLU A 442 -11.26 4.80 -6.15
N PHE A 443 -9.92 4.69 -6.07
CA PHE A 443 -9.11 3.85 -6.97
C PHE A 443 -9.00 2.40 -6.49
N LYS A 444 -9.39 2.11 -5.25
CA LYS A 444 -9.15 0.80 -4.62
C LYS A 444 -9.75 -0.37 -5.39
N ALA A 445 -10.95 -0.20 -5.95
CA ALA A 445 -11.60 -1.25 -6.73
C ALA A 445 -10.80 -1.60 -8.01
N VAL A 446 -10.31 -0.59 -8.73
CA VAL A 446 -9.42 -0.78 -9.91
C VAL A 446 -8.16 -1.53 -9.50
N TYR A 447 -7.52 -1.09 -8.40
CA TYR A 447 -6.30 -1.72 -7.89
C TYR A 447 -6.51 -3.17 -7.46
N ASP A 448 -7.58 -3.48 -6.70
CA ASP A 448 -7.86 -4.83 -6.21
C ASP A 448 -8.12 -5.78 -7.42
N LEU A 449 -8.82 -5.33 -8.46
CA LEU A 449 -9.05 -6.09 -9.71
C LEU A 449 -7.76 -6.31 -10.52
N TYR A 450 -6.97 -5.26 -10.75
CA TYR A 450 -5.70 -5.36 -11.44
C TYR A 450 -4.76 -6.35 -10.73
N ARG A 451 -4.63 -6.19 -9.41
CA ARG A 451 -3.81 -7.08 -8.57
C ARG A 451 -4.28 -8.52 -8.68
N ARG A 452 -5.59 -8.77 -8.58
CA ARG A 452 -6.18 -10.10 -8.73
C ARG A 452 -5.78 -10.74 -10.06
N ASN A 453 -5.92 -10.01 -11.16
CA ASN A 453 -5.58 -10.53 -12.49
C ASN A 453 -4.11 -10.91 -12.62
N LEU A 454 -3.19 -10.03 -12.22
CA LEU A 454 -1.76 -10.33 -12.35
C LEU A 454 -1.29 -11.42 -11.38
N VAL A 455 -1.83 -11.46 -10.16
CA VAL A 455 -1.52 -12.51 -9.19
C VAL A 455 -2.02 -13.87 -9.68
N ASN A 456 -3.21 -13.93 -10.27
CA ASN A 456 -3.78 -15.17 -10.80
C ASN A 456 -2.91 -15.79 -11.90
N LYS A 457 -2.19 -14.99 -12.70
CA LYS A 457 -1.25 -15.47 -13.73
C LYS A 457 -0.08 -16.28 -13.17
N VAL A 458 0.27 -16.11 -11.90
CA VAL A 458 1.36 -16.86 -11.25
C VAL A 458 0.94 -18.30 -10.91
N GLY A 459 -0.35 -18.53 -10.66
CA GLY A 459 -0.92 -19.83 -10.31
C GLY A 459 -0.62 -20.31 -8.87
N ASN A 460 0.61 -20.15 -8.36
CA ASN A 460 0.94 -20.58 -6.99
C ASN A 460 2.06 -19.77 -6.29
N ILE A 461 2.15 -19.97 -4.97
CA ILE A 461 3.09 -19.26 -4.09
C ILE A 461 4.58 -19.56 -4.33
N LYS A 462 4.93 -20.76 -4.81
CA LYS A 462 6.33 -21.16 -5.03
C LYS A 462 6.92 -20.40 -6.22
N ASP A 463 6.08 -20.17 -7.23
CA ASP A 463 6.48 -19.52 -8.47
C ASP A 463 6.48 -17.99 -8.36
N TYR A 464 5.74 -17.42 -7.40
CA TYR A 464 5.66 -15.97 -7.19
C TYR A 464 7.03 -15.27 -7.18
N LYS A 465 8.01 -15.81 -6.44
CA LYS A 465 9.35 -15.18 -6.34
C LYS A 465 10.15 -15.25 -7.65
N LYS A 466 9.83 -16.21 -8.51
CA LYS A 466 10.48 -16.42 -9.81
C LYS A 466 9.73 -15.71 -10.93
N PHE A 467 8.45 -15.45 -10.74
CA PHE A 467 7.59 -14.82 -11.72
C PHE A 467 8.03 -13.38 -11.96
N LYS A 468 8.36 -13.12 -13.21
CA LYS A 468 8.74 -11.81 -13.73
C LYS A 468 7.90 -11.54 -14.96
N ILE A 469 7.49 -10.29 -15.11
CA ILE A 469 6.96 -9.79 -16.39
C ILE A 469 8.13 -9.02 -17.01
N GLY A 470 8.63 -9.51 -18.13
CA GLY A 470 9.91 -9.08 -18.68
C GLY A 470 11.06 -9.23 -17.67
N GLU A 471 11.81 -8.16 -17.42
CA GLU A 471 12.94 -8.18 -16.46
C GLU A 471 12.55 -7.86 -15.00
N LYS A 472 11.32 -7.39 -14.75
CA LYS A 472 10.90 -6.85 -13.46
C LYS A 472 10.08 -7.88 -12.65
N PRO A 473 10.25 -7.92 -11.31
CA PRO A 473 9.44 -8.79 -10.46
C PRO A 473 7.98 -8.33 -10.45
N LEU A 474 7.04 -9.25 -10.20
CA LEU A 474 5.62 -8.92 -10.12
C LEU A 474 5.32 -7.79 -9.10
N SER A 475 6.06 -7.71 -8.00
CA SER A 475 5.89 -6.65 -7.00
C SER A 475 6.00 -5.24 -7.59
N TYR A 476 6.83 -5.05 -8.63
CA TYR A 476 6.97 -3.77 -9.34
C TYR A 476 5.66 -3.33 -9.99
N TYR A 477 4.98 -4.26 -10.65
CA TYR A 477 3.71 -4.02 -11.35
C TYR A 477 2.52 -3.85 -10.38
N LEU A 478 2.67 -4.28 -9.13
CA LEU A 478 1.63 -4.20 -8.11
C LEU A 478 1.75 -2.97 -7.20
N GLU A 479 2.63 -2.02 -7.52
CA GLU A 479 2.69 -0.75 -6.83
C GLU A 479 1.53 0.16 -7.26
N LYS A 480 0.86 0.83 -6.32
CA LYS A 480 -0.36 1.62 -6.60
C LYS A 480 -0.17 2.62 -7.75
N ALA A 481 0.92 3.40 -7.74
CA ALA A 481 1.21 4.38 -8.78
C ALA A 481 1.44 3.74 -10.16
N GLU A 482 2.06 2.56 -10.20
CA GLU A 482 2.33 1.79 -11.43
C GLU A 482 1.05 1.17 -12.01
N VAL A 483 0.14 0.72 -11.13
CA VAL A 483 -1.19 0.25 -11.50
C VAL A 483 -2.04 1.41 -12.04
N PHE A 484 -1.96 2.58 -11.41
CA PHE A 484 -2.65 3.78 -11.86
C PHE A 484 -2.19 4.21 -13.25
N ALA A 485 -0.87 4.35 -13.46
CA ALA A 485 -0.32 4.72 -14.76
C ALA A 485 -0.71 3.74 -15.87
N ARG A 486 -0.66 2.42 -15.61
CA ARG A 486 -1.11 1.41 -16.59
C ARG A 486 -2.60 1.46 -16.86
N SER A 487 -3.41 1.68 -15.82
CA SER A 487 -4.86 1.80 -15.98
C SER A 487 -5.22 3.06 -16.77
N PHE A 488 -4.44 4.15 -16.62
CA PHE A 488 -4.56 5.36 -17.40
C PHE A 488 -4.20 5.13 -18.89
N GLU A 489 -3.16 4.35 -19.14
CA GLU A 489 -2.82 3.90 -20.50
C GLU A 489 -3.95 3.08 -21.13
N VAL A 490 -4.53 2.13 -20.40
CA VAL A 490 -5.67 1.33 -20.86
C VAL A 490 -6.87 2.22 -21.15
N TYR A 491 -7.14 3.20 -20.31
CA TYR A 491 -8.26 4.12 -20.50
C TYR A 491 -8.17 4.89 -21.83
N TYR A 492 -7.05 5.54 -22.10
CA TYR A 492 -6.93 6.31 -23.35
C TYR A 492 -6.64 5.42 -24.57
N GLY A 493 -5.69 4.50 -24.46
CA GLY A 493 -5.24 3.66 -25.58
C GLY A 493 -6.25 2.59 -26.02
N ILE A 494 -7.02 2.02 -25.08
CA ILE A 494 -8.00 0.96 -25.38
C ILE A 494 -9.43 1.48 -25.31
N LEU A 495 -9.84 2.10 -24.20
CA LEU A 495 -11.25 2.48 -24.00
C LEU A 495 -11.66 3.71 -24.81
N LYS A 496 -10.77 4.69 -25.00
CA LYS A 496 -11.01 5.88 -25.84
C LYS A 496 -10.44 5.74 -27.26
N GLY A 497 -9.61 4.73 -27.52
CA GLY A 497 -9.06 4.44 -28.84
C GLY A 497 -8.09 5.52 -29.36
N VAL A 498 -7.42 6.25 -28.46
CA VAL A 498 -6.43 7.27 -28.82
C VAL A 498 -5.28 6.60 -29.56
N ASN A 499 -4.97 7.13 -30.75
CA ASN A 499 -3.90 6.61 -31.61
C ASN A 499 -2.85 7.71 -31.89
N ASN A 500 -1.70 7.58 -31.25
CA ASN A 500 -0.62 8.55 -31.23
C ASN A 500 0.72 7.89 -30.87
N SER A 501 1.83 8.39 -31.40
CA SER A 501 3.19 7.90 -31.15
C SER A 501 3.67 8.03 -29.69
N LEU A 502 3.04 8.91 -28.90
CA LEU A 502 3.28 9.10 -27.47
C LEU A 502 2.61 8.03 -26.58
N LEU A 503 1.90 7.07 -27.20
CA LEU A 503 1.29 5.91 -26.57
C LEU A 503 1.91 4.63 -27.13
N LYS A 504 1.68 3.51 -26.42
CA LYS A 504 1.96 2.18 -26.97
C LYS A 504 0.95 1.85 -28.08
N SER A 505 1.35 0.98 -29.00
CA SER A 505 0.43 0.51 -30.04
C SER A 505 -0.69 -0.35 -29.44
N HIS A 506 -1.82 -0.47 -30.14
CA HIS A 506 -2.89 -1.38 -29.71
C HIS A 506 -2.39 -2.83 -29.55
N ASN A 507 -1.49 -3.26 -30.44
CA ASN A 507 -0.88 -4.58 -30.39
C ASN A 507 0.04 -4.77 -29.17
N ASP A 508 0.72 -3.71 -28.70
CA ASP A 508 1.49 -3.78 -27.46
C ASP A 508 0.59 -4.08 -26.26
N TYR A 509 -0.54 -3.39 -26.13
CA TYR A 509 -1.48 -3.62 -25.03
C TYR A 509 -2.03 -5.06 -25.06
N MET A 510 -2.38 -5.57 -26.24
CA MET A 510 -2.91 -6.93 -26.42
C MET A 510 -1.95 -8.06 -26.05
N ASN A 511 -0.64 -7.87 -26.31
CA ASN A 511 0.33 -8.96 -26.15
C ASN A 511 1.13 -8.89 -24.84
N ARG A 512 1.04 -7.77 -24.09
CA ARG A 512 1.83 -7.56 -22.87
C ARG A 512 1.10 -8.04 -21.63
N GLN A 513 1.78 -8.86 -20.84
CA GLN A 513 1.18 -9.56 -19.69
C GLN A 513 0.77 -8.62 -18.55
N GLU A 514 1.36 -7.42 -18.47
CA GLU A 514 1.04 -6.43 -17.45
C GLU A 514 -0.30 -5.70 -17.67
N TYR A 515 -1.00 -5.92 -18.78
CA TYR A 515 -2.30 -5.31 -19.06
C TYR A 515 -3.42 -6.37 -19.00
N PRO A 516 -4.29 -6.36 -17.99
CA PRO A 516 -5.39 -7.33 -17.85
C PRO A 516 -6.64 -6.88 -18.60
N ILE A 517 -6.53 -6.59 -19.90
CA ILE A 517 -7.61 -6.03 -20.72
C ILE A 517 -8.67 -7.05 -21.14
N ASP A 518 -8.39 -8.33 -20.88
CA ASP A 518 -9.29 -9.47 -21.03
C ASP A 518 -10.32 -9.58 -19.90
N ASP A 519 -10.11 -8.91 -18.76
CA ASP A 519 -11.09 -8.84 -17.67
C ASP A 519 -12.06 -7.66 -17.88
N GLU A 520 -13.31 -7.97 -18.28
CA GLU A 520 -14.38 -6.98 -18.47
C GLU A 520 -14.72 -6.18 -17.20
N GLU A 521 -14.64 -6.80 -16.02
CA GLU A 521 -14.91 -6.15 -14.73
C GLU A 521 -13.83 -5.09 -14.45
N TYR A 522 -12.55 -5.42 -14.73
CA TYR A 522 -11.45 -4.47 -14.68
C TYR A 522 -11.65 -3.32 -15.68
N MET A 523 -11.94 -3.64 -16.95
CA MET A 523 -12.12 -2.62 -18.00
C MET A 523 -13.25 -1.65 -17.68
N ASN A 524 -14.38 -2.14 -17.16
CA ASN A 524 -15.48 -1.28 -16.74
C ASN A 524 -15.11 -0.40 -15.55
N MET A 525 -14.39 -0.95 -14.56
CA MET A 525 -13.96 -0.18 -13.39
C MET A 525 -12.96 0.92 -13.77
N VAL A 526 -12.04 0.65 -14.71
CA VAL A 526 -11.12 1.63 -15.28
C VAL A 526 -11.89 2.75 -15.98
N ARG A 527 -12.84 2.41 -16.86
CA ARG A 527 -13.69 3.38 -17.56
C ARG A 527 -14.35 4.33 -16.57
N ASN A 528 -15.08 3.78 -15.61
CA ASN A 528 -15.90 4.56 -14.68
C ASN A 528 -15.05 5.42 -13.75
N TYR A 529 -13.91 4.89 -13.29
CA TYR A 529 -12.97 5.67 -12.50
C TYR A 529 -12.46 6.89 -13.26
N PHE A 530 -11.92 6.69 -14.47
CA PHE A 530 -11.31 7.78 -15.22
C PHE A 530 -12.33 8.77 -15.80
N GLU A 531 -13.50 8.32 -16.25
CA GLU A 531 -14.58 9.22 -16.67
C GLU A 531 -15.02 10.14 -15.54
N ARG A 532 -15.05 9.63 -14.30
CA ARG A 532 -15.39 10.44 -13.12
C ARG A 532 -14.31 11.47 -12.80
N ILE A 533 -13.05 11.06 -12.65
CA ILE A 533 -11.99 12.00 -12.25
C ILE A 533 -11.70 13.04 -13.33
N LEU A 534 -11.93 12.69 -14.60
CA LEU A 534 -11.69 13.55 -15.75
C LEU A 534 -12.93 14.37 -16.16
N LYS A 535 -14.13 14.11 -15.61
CA LYS A 535 -15.40 14.75 -16.02
C LYS A 535 -15.34 16.28 -16.12
N ASN A 536 -14.69 16.91 -15.16
CA ASN A 536 -14.58 18.38 -15.08
C ASN A 536 -13.21 18.90 -15.54
N LYS A 537 -12.39 18.03 -16.13
CA LYS A 537 -11.07 18.41 -16.63
C LYS A 537 -11.22 18.87 -18.07
N HIS A 538 -10.92 20.13 -18.31
CA HIS A 538 -10.95 20.70 -19.64
C HIS A 538 -9.78 20.16 -20.47
N ILE A 539 -10.08 19.28 -21.43
CA ILE A 539 -9.17 18.97 -22.52
C ILE A 539 -9.09 20.22 -23.38
N LYS A 540 -7.97 20.93 -23.31
CA LYS A 540 -7.71 22.14 -24.09
C LYS A 540 -6.73 21.81 -25.18
N SER A 541 -7.20 21.83 -26.41
CA SER A 541 -6.35 21.67 -27.58
C SER A 541 -5.33 22.81 -27.62
N ILE A 542 -4.05 22.47 -27.72
CA ILE A 542 -3.00 23.46 -27.87
C ILE A 542 -3.17 24.24 -29.20
N LYS A 543 -3.73 23.60 -30.22
CA LYS A 543 -4.04 24.24 -31.51
C LYS A 543 -5.03 25.39 -31.34
N GLU A 544 -6.06 25.22 -30.52
CA GLU A 544 -7.03 26.27 -30.21
C GLU A 544 -6.38 27.42 -29.42
N GLU A 545 -5.50 27.12 -28.46
CA GLU A 545 -4.76 28.15 -27.70
C GLU A 545 -3.81 28.97 -28.60
N LEU A 546 -3.15 28.32 -29.56
CA LEU A 546 -2.31 28.98 -30.56
C LEU A 546 -3.15 29.89 -31.46
N ASN A 547 -4.29 29.39 -31.96
CA ASN A 547 -5.20 30.15 -32.81
C ASN A 547 -5.84 31.34 -32.08
N LEU A 548 -6.25 31.19 -30.80
CA LEU A 548 -6.79 32.27 -29.99
C LEU A 548 -5.77 33.39 -29.73
N LYS A 549 -4.47 33.05 -29.59
CA LYS A 549 -3.39 34.05 -29.49
C LYS A 549 -3.13 34.76 -30.81
N ILE A 550 -3.22 34.05 -31.94
CA ILE A 550 -3.12 34.64 -33.28
C ILE A 550 -4.30 35.60 -33.52
N VAL A 551 -5.54 35.20 -33.20
CA VAL A 551 -6.73 36.06 -33.33
C VAL A 551 -6.66 37.28 -32.41
N LYS A 552 -6.14 37.15 -31.17
CA LYS A 552 -5.89 38.30 -30.29
C LYS A 552 -4.79 39.23 -30.79
N LYS A 553 -3.75 38.71 -31.46
CA LYS A 553 -2.72 39.53 -32.13
C LYS A 553 -3.23 40.18 -33.41
N ASN A 554 -4.06 39.47 -34.18
CA ASN A 554 -4.64 39.93 -35.45
C ASN A 554 -5.79 40.92 -35.25
N ARG A 555 -6.39 41.01 -34.05
CA ARG A 555 -7.31 42.12 -33.68
C ARG A 555 -6.63 43.49 -33.58
N LEU A 556 -5.32 43.59 -33.80
CA LEU A 556 -4.58 44.86 -33.80
C LEU A 556 -4.03 45.31 -35.17
N LEU A 557 -4.36 44.65 -36.28
CA LEU A 557 -4.09 45.16 -37.62
C LEU A 557 -5.22 44.76 -38.61
N PRO A 558 -5.59 45.64 -39.56
CA PRO A 558 -6.69 45.40 -40.49
C PRO A 558 -6.34 44.32 -41.54
N SER A 559 -7.40 43.73 -42.08
CA SER A 559 -7.44 42.53 -42.92
C SER A 559 -6.60 42.56 -44.20
N SER A 560 -6.11 41.40 -44.60
CA SER A 560 -6.23 40.87 -45.98
C SER A 560 -5.89 39.37 -45.99
N ASP A 561 -6.87 38.57 -46.41
CA ASP A 561 -6.90 37.26 -47.10
C ASP A 561 -5.67 36.31 -46.99
N ILE A 562 -5.79 34.98 -46.88
CA ILE A 562 -6.42 34.03 -47.83
C ILE A 562 -6.76 32.72 -47.07
N ILE A 563 -7.92 32.13 -47.39
CA ILE A 563 -8.35 30.79 -46.93
C ILE A 563 -7.77 29.74 -47.89
N ILE A 564 -7.04 28.76 -47.36
CA ILE A 564 -6.73 27.50 -48.05
C ILE A 564 -7.26 26.35 -47.18
N THR A 565 -8.24 25.61 -47.72
CA THR A 565 -8.72 24.32 -47.21
C THR A 565 -7.93 23.17 -47.84
N ASN A 566 -7.94 22.02 -47.16
CA ASN A 566 -7.67 20.63 -47.60
C ASN A 566 -6.63 19.96 -46.68
N GLU A 567 -6.64 18.67 -46.38
CA GLU A 567 -7.50 17.53 -46.69
C GLU A 567 -7.12 16.41 -45.68
N SER A 568 -7.97 15.41 -45.52
CA SER A 568 -7.78 14.25 -44.66
C SER A 568 -6.61 13.37 -45.11
N PHE A 569 -5.61 13.15 -44.24
CA PHE A 569 -4.57 12.15 -44.45
C PHE A 569 -4.90 10.85 -43.70
N ARG A 570 -5.16 9.76 -44.44
CA ARG A 570 -5.06 8.38 -43.95
C ARG A 570 -3.68 7.85 -44.31
N GLY A 571 -2.76 7.85 -43.36
CA GLY A 571 -1.42 7.27 -43.49
C GLY A 571 -1.23 6.07 -42.55
N LYS A 572 -0.43 5.10 -42.97
CA LYS A 572 0.03 3.95 -42.16
C LYS A 572 1.09 4.48 -41.17
N MET A 573 0.86 4.35 -39.87
CA MET A 573 1.79 4.86 -38.83
C MET A 573 3.01 3.96 -38.68
N VAL A 574 4.17 4.59 -38.60
CA VAL A 574 5.44 4.01 -38.14
C VAL A 574 5.72 4.59 -36.76
N GLN A 575 6.19 3.76 -35.82
CA GLN A 575 6.60 4.24 -34.51
C GLN A 575 7.85 5.12 -34.67
N LEU A 576 7.75 6.41 -34.32
CA LEU A 576 8.86 7.35 -34.44
C LEU A 576 10.01 6.93 -33.50
N SER A 577 11.15 6.61 -34.09
CA SER A 577 12.45 6.52 -33.40
C SER A 577 13.16 7.84 -33.62
N LEU A 578 13.76 8.45 -32.59
CA LEU A 578 14.50 9.71 -32.74
C LEU A 578 15.90 9.55 -33.40
N PHE A 579 16.08 8.53 -34.24
CA PHE A 579 17.35 8.09 -34.83
C PHE A 579 17.15 7.48 -36.23
N ASP A 580 18.04 7.87 -37.16
CA ASP A 580 18.31 7.12 -38.38
C ASP A 580 18.85 5.72 -38.04
N GLU A 581 18.19 4.67 -38.58
CA GLU A 581 18.72 3.31 -38.59
C GLU A 581 19.98 3.28 -39.48
N LEU A 582 21.14 3.54 -38.90
CA LEU A 582 22.43 3.15 -39.48
C LEU A 582 23.01 1.99 -38.67
N ALA A 583 23.24 0.90 -39.40
CA ALA A 583 23.66 -0.43 -38.98
C ALA A 583 24.87 -0.49 -38.04
#